data_AF-A0A059F7F0-F1
#
_entry.id   AF-A0A059F7F0-F1
#
_cell.length_a   1.000
_cell.length_b   1.000
_cell.length_c   1.000
_cell.angle_alpha   90.00
_cell.angle_beta   90.00
_cell.angle_gamma   90.00
#
_symmetry.space_group_name_H-M   'P 1'
#
loop_
_entity.id
_entity.type
_entity.pdbx_description
1 polymer ?
#
loop_
_entity_poly.entity_id
_entity_poly.type
_entity_poly.pdbx_seq_one_letter_code
_entity_poly.pdbx_strand_id
1 'polypeptide(L)'
;MRLPAVLVLIVLTACSGEQVEAKQAVGGATGCPHVGGMIEGPYVAGESTARSIAQAVVEQMQWHDLQAEYDLNIRDDGDAWIAFQSPKERQDVRGGGGLTMRISKCDGAISSMHWQR
;
A
#
# COMPACT_ATOMS: atom_id res chain seq x y z
N MET A 1 -26.01 36.59 -48.59
CA MET A 1 -25.72 35.31 -47.90
C MET A 1 -24.44 35.49 -47.10
N ARG A 2 -24.52 35.55 -45.77
CA ARG A 2 -23.38 35.75 -44.86
C ARG A 2 -23.46 34.71 -43.74
N LEU A 3 -22.44 33.84 -43.66
CA LEU A 3 -22.24 32.85 -42.61
C LEU A 3 -21.50 33.51 -41.44
N PRO A 4 -21.96 33.37 -40.18
CA PRO A 4 -21.13 33.68 -39.04
C PRO A 4 -20.21 32.48 -38.70
N ALA A 5 -18.92 32.79 -38.60
CA ALA A 5 -17.86 31.89 -38.22
C ALA A 5 -18.01 31.43 -36.76
N VAL A 6 -17.85 30.11 -36.55
CA VAL A 6 -17.77 29.47 -35.24
C VAL A 6 -16.32 29.55 -34.77
N LEU A 7 -16.06 30.28 -33.69
CA LEU A 7 -14.76 30.34 -33.02
C LEU A 7 -14.88 29.57 -31.70
N VAL A 8 -14.42 28.32 -31.67
CA VAL A 8 -14.30 27.53 -30.43
C VAL A 8 -12.89 27.72 -29.90
N LEU A 9 -12.76 28.45 -28.79
CA LEU A 9 -11.53 28.54 -28.03
C LEU A 9 -11.46 27.36 -27.05
N ILE A 10 -10.60 26.39 -27.31
CA ILE A 10 -10.26 25.34 -26.34
C ILE A 10 -9.03 25.81 -25.57
N VAL A 11 -9.22 26.20 -24.31
CA VAL A 11 -8.13 26.52 -23.38
C VAL A 11 -7.63 25.21 -22.76
N LEU A 12 -6.45 24.76 -23.21
CA LEU A 12 -5.69 23.69 -22.56
C LEU A 12 -4.93 24.27 -21.36
N THR A 13 -5.51 24.18 -20.17
CA THR A 13 -4.78 24.45 -18.93
C THR A 13 -3.91 23.24 -18.59
N ALA A 14 -2.60 23.42 -18.68
CA ALA A 14 -1.60 22.44 -18.30
C ALA A 14 -1.71 22.10 -16.80
N CYS A 15 -1.82 20.82 -16.47
CA CYS A 15 -1.60 20.33 -15.11
C CYS A 15 -0.15 20.63 -14.71
N SER A 16 0.04 21.50 -13.72
CA SER A 16 1.30 21.62 -13.00
C SER A 16 1.59 20.28 -12.33
N GLY A 17 2.66 19.62 -12.80
CA GLY A 17 3.23 18.46 -12.11
C GLY A 17 3.90 18.92 -10.83
N GLU A 18 3.19 18.81 -9.72
CA GLU A 18 3.79 18.87 -8.39
C GLU A 18 4.74 17.68 -8.23
N GLN A 19 6.04 17.98 -8.22
CA GLN A 19 7.08 17.03 -7.88
C GLN A 19 6.97 16.73 -6.38
N VAL A 20 6.30 15.63 -6.06
CA VAL A 20 6.34 15.06 -4.72
C VAL A 20 7.74 14.54 -4.50
N GLU A 21 8.52 15.30 -3.73
CA GLU A 21 9.82 14.90 -3.21
C GLU A 21 9.63 13.63 -2.39
N ALA A 22 9.87 12.49 -3.01
CA ALA A 22 9.81 11.19 -2.37
C ALA A 22 10.92 11.14 -1.32
N LYS A 23 10.58 11.39 -0.05
CA LYS A 23 11.41 11.02 1.08
C LYS A 23 11.78 9.55 0.90
N GLN A 24 13.05 9.29 0.59
CA GLN A 24 13.57 7.93 0.48
C GLN A 24 13.28 7.22 1.79
N ALA A 25 12.37 6.25 1.72
CA ALA A 25 12.20 5.27 2.77
C ALA A 25 13.54 4.55 2.90
N VAL A 26 14.16 4.65 4.08
CA VAL A 26 15.37 3.92 4.44
C VAL A 26 14.95 2.46 4.68
N GLY A 27 14.63 1.75 3.60
CA GLY A 27 14.41 0.31 3.59
C GLY A 27 15.73 -0.39 3.31
N GLY A 28 16.07 -1.41 4.11
CA GLY A 28 17.29 -2.19 3.94
C GLY A 28 17.45 -2.68 2.49
N ALA A 29 18.69 -2.66 1.99
CA ALA A 29 19.03 -3.04 0.62
C ALA A 29 18.45 -4.43 0.28
N THR A 30 17.34 -4.44 -0.44
CA THR A 30 16.67 -5.68 -0.85
C THR A 30 17.28 -6.13 -2.17
N GLY A 31 17.87 -7.32 -2.18
CA GLY A 31 18.41 -7.94 -3.39
C GLY A 31 17.30 -8.49 -4.29
N CYS A 32 16.52 -7.62 -4.91
CA CYS A 32 15.51 -8.05 -5.88
C CYS A 32 16.22 -8.56 -7.15
N PRO A 33 16.01 -9.83 -7.56
CA PRO A 33 16.61 -10.33 -8.78
C PRO A 33 16.04 -9.55 -9.97
N HIS A 34 16.88 -8.67 -10.54
CA HIS A 34 16.59 -7.99 -11.79
C HIS A 34 16.69 -9.00 -12.94
N VAL A 35 15.60 -9.68 -13.24
CA VAL A 35 15.50 -10.47 -14.46
C VAL A 35 15.19 -9.50 -15.60
N GLY A 36 16.19 -9.16 -16.41
CA GLY A 36 15.98 -8.60 -17.75
C GLY A 36 15.25 -7.25 -17.84
N GLY A 37 15.50 -6.31 -16.92
CA GLY A 37 15.09 -4.91 -17.10
C GLY A 37 13.64 -4.57 -16.76
N MET A 38 12.88 -5.49 -16.14
CA MET A 38 11.56 -5.20 -15.59
C MET A 38 11.50 -5.68 -14.15
N ILE A 39 11.31 -4.75 -13.20
CA ILE A 39 10.66 -5.13 -11.94
C ILE A 39 9.19 -5.30 -12.32
N GLU A 40 8.74 -6.52 -12.57
CA GLU A 40 7.32 -6.81 -12.83
C GLU A 40 6.55 -6.74 -11.51
N GLY A 41 6.33 -5.53 -11.01
CA GLY A 41 5.53 -5.27 -9.83
C GLY A 41 5.80 -3.89 -9.24
N PRO A 42 4.84 -3.28 -8.55
CA PRO A 42 5.10 -2.04 -7.82
C PRO A 42 6.12 -2.36 -6.72
N TYR A 43 7.36 -1.86 -6.89
CA TYR A 43 8.38 -1.98 -5.86
C TYR A 43 7.87 -1.38 -4.56
N VAL A 44 7.68 -2.21 -3.53
CA VAL A 44 7.16 -1.80 -2.22
C VAL A 44 8.33 -1.28 -1.39
N ALA A 45 8.88 -0.15 -1.83
CA ALA A 45 10.08 0.46 -1.26
C ALA A 45 9.91 0.90 0.20
N GLY A 46 8.68 1.29 0.56
CA GLY A 46 8.40 2.00 1.79
C GLY A 46 7.29 1.35 2.61
N GLU A 47 7.38 1.61 3.91
CA GLU A 47 6.38 1.19 4.90
C GLU A 47 4.98 1.69 4.52
N SER A 48 4.86 2.91 3.99
CA SER A 48 3.57 3.48 3.57
C SER A 48 2.89 2.66 2.47
N THR A 49 3.64 2.21 1.46
CA THR A 49 3.11 1.34 0.40
C THR A 49 2.68 0.00 0.95
N ALA A 50 3.49 -0.61 1.82
CA ALA A 50 3.14 -1.86 2.49
C ALA A 50 1.89 -1.72 3.36
N ARG A 51 1.76 -0.59 4.06
CA ARG A 51 0.58 -0.22 4.84
C ARG A 51 -0.66 -0.09 3.97
N SER A 52 -0.58 0.58 2.82
CA SER A 52 -1.72 0.70 1.89
C SER A 52 -2.17 -0.66 1.36
N ILE A 53 -1.23 -1.56 1.02
CA ILE A 53 -1.55 -2.93 0.60
C ILE A 53 -2.27 -3.68 1.73
N ALA A 54 -1.72 -3.64 2.94
CA ALA A 54 -2.30 -4.32 4.10
C ALA A 54 -3.67 -3.76 4.48
N GLN A 55 -3.84 -2.44 4.42
CA GLN A 55 -5.12 -1.79 4.69
C GLN A 55 -6.18 -2.19 3.65
N ALA A 56 -5.84 -2.23 2.36
CA ALA A 56 -6.77 -2.67 1.32
C ALA A 56 -7.24 -4.12 1.54
N VAL A 57 -6.36 -5.01 1.98
CA VAL A 57 -6.71 -6.39 2.35
C VAL A 57 -7.68 -6.42 3.53
N VAL A 58 -7.40 -5.65 4.58
CA VAL A 58 -8.25 -5.58 5.77
C VAL A 58 -9.63 -5.00 5.47
N GLU A 59 -9.71 -3.99 4.59
CA GLU A 59 -10.97 -3.39 4.13
C GLU A 59 -11.80 -4.36 3.28
N GLN A 60 -11.16 -5.11 2.38
CA GLN A 60 -11.86 -6.07 1.52
C GLN A 60 -12.48 -7.24 2.30
N MET A 61 -11.89 -7.62 3.43
CA MET A 61 -12.36 -8.75 4.23
C MET A 61 -13.66 -8.46 5.00
N GLN A 62 -14.15 -7.21 5.02
CA GLN A 62 -15.39 -6.78 5.69
C GLN A 62 -15.42 -6.98 7.22
N TRP A 63 -14.26 -7.04 7.88
CA TRP A 63 -14.16 -7.08 9.34
C TRP A 63 -14.14 -5.67 9.93
N HIS A 64 -15.11 -4.84 9.53
CA HIS A 64 -15.17 -3.43 9.92
C HIS A 64 -15.16 -3.24 11.44
N ASP A 65 -15.79 -4.15 12.19
CA ASP A 65 -15.85 -4.08 13.65
C ASP A 65 -14.48 -4.33 14.30
N LEU A 66 -13.65 -5.24 13.75
CA LEU A 66 -12.30 -5.47 14.27
C LEU A 66 -11.31 -4.36 13.87
N GLN A 67 -11.55 -3.60 12.80
CA GLN A 67 -10.68 -2.46 12.48
C GLN A 67 -10.71 -1.38 13.58
N ALA A 68 -11.83 -1.25 14.28
CA ALA A 68 -11.94 -0.33 15.41
C ALA A 68 -11.07 -0.77 16.58
N GLU A 69 -10.89 -2.08 16.79
CA GLU A 69 -10.23 -2.67 17.96
C GLU A 69 -8.72 -2.88 17.78
N TYR A 70 -8.22 -2.88 16.55
CA TYR A 70 -6.83 -3.24 16.23
C TYR A 70 -6.09 -2.12 15.48
N ASP A 71 -4.81 -1.93 15.83
CA ASP A 71 -3.86 -1.10 15.09
C ASP A 71 -3.06 -1.94 14.08
N LEU A 72 -3.01 -1.45 12.84
CA LEU A 72 -2.16 -2.03 11.80
C LEU A 72 -0.71 -1.55 11.98
N ASN A 73 0.21 -2.50 12.15
CA ASN A 73 1.63 -2.28 12.29
C ASN A 73 2.36 -2.88 11.10
N ILE A 74 3.42 -2.22 10.64
CA ILE A 74 4.26 -2.69 9.54
C ILE A 74 5.70 -2.76 10.07
N ARG A 75 6.38 -3.87 9.80
CA ARG A 75 7.78 -4.10 10.20
C ARG A 75 8.60 -4.52 8.99
N ASP A 76 9.80 -3.96 8.88
CA ASP A 76 10.82 -4.39 7.93
C ASP A 76 11.41 -5.75 8.37
N ASP A 77 11.38 -6.75 7.50
CA ASP A 77 11.95 -8.09 7.71
C ASP A 77 13.03 -8.41 6.65
N GLY A 78 13.76 -7.41 6.19
CA GLY A 78 14.81 -7.55 5.18
C GLY A 78 14.23 -7.55 3.76
N ASP A 79 13.82 -8.71 3.26
CA ASP A 79 13.30 -8.91 1.90
C ASP A 79 11.78 -8.71 1.77
N ALA A 80 11.09 -8.61 2.91
CA ALA A 80 9.65 -8.42 2.97
C ALA A 80 9.25 -7.40 4.03
N TRP A 81 8.01 -6.94 3.92
CA TRP A 81 7.28 -6.27 4.98
C TRP A 81 6.39 -7.27 5.71
N ILE A 82 6.38 -7.20 7.03
CA ILE A 82 5.45 -7.94 7.87
C ILE A 82 4.39 -6.95 8.36
N ALA A 83 3.17 -7.11 7.85
CA ALA A 83 2.01 -6.38 8.33
C ALA A 83 1.30 -7.21 9.39
N PHE A 84 1.05 -6.65 10.57
CA PHE A 84 0.34 -7.34 11.62
C PHE A 84 -0.55 -6.40 12.42
N GLN A 85 -1.62 -6.94 12.99
CA GLN A 85 -2.52 -6.16 13.83
C GLN A 85 -2.28 -6.45 15.31
N SER A 86 -2.27 -5.39 16.10
CA SER A 86 -2.17 -5.44 17.55
C SER A 86 -3.42 -4.81 18.16
N PRO A 87 -4.00 -5.36 19.24
CA PRO A 87 -5.10 -4.71 19.94
C PRO A 87 -4.71 -3.30 20.41
N LYS A 88 -5.60 -2.31 20.22
CA LYS A 88 -5.38 -0.91 20.66
C LYS A 88 -5.32 -0.80 22.18
N GLU A 89 -6.12 -1.60 22.86
CA GLU A 89 -6.13 -1.69 24.31
C GLU A 89 -5.67 -3.09 24.75
N ARG A 90 -5.09 -3.20 25.95
CA ARG A 90 -4.84 -4.49 26.62
C ARG A 90 -6.16 -5.13 27.08
N GLN A 91 -7.15 -5.17 26.21
CA GLN A 91 -8.36 -5.93 26.46
C GLN A 91 -8.03 -7.41 26.30
N ASP A 92 -8.55 -8.22 27.21
CA ASP A 92 -8.66 -9.67 27.03
C ASP A 92 -9.61 -9.91 25.85
N VAL A 93 -9.11 -9.74 24.62
CA VAL A 93 -9.87 -10.02 23.41
C VAL A 93 -10.09 -11.53 23.38
N ARG A 94 -11.24 -11.95 23.89
CA ARG A 94 -11.67 -13.34 23.96
C ARG A 94 -12.05 -13.79 22.54
N GLY A 95 -11.05 -14.16 21.77
CA GLY A 95 -11.21 -14.60 20.38
C GLY A 95 -10.33 -13.77 19.46
N GLY A 96 -9.16 -14.33 19.16
CA GLY A 96 -8.54 -14.14 17.85
C GLY A 96 -7.73 -12.90 17.60
N GLY A 97 -6.41 -13.05 17.68
CA GLY A 97 -5.46 -12.06 17.21
C GLY A 97 -5.68 -11.64 15.74
N GLY A 98 -5.32 -10.42 15.42
CA GLY A 98 -5.56 -9.87 14.08
C GLY A 98 -4.61 -10.39 13.00
N LEU A 99 -4.36 -9.55 11.99
CA LEU A 99 -3.54 -9.86 10.83
C LEU A 99 -2.16 -10.30 11.22
N THR A 100 -1.64 -11.26 10.47
CA THR A 100 -0.22 -11.31 10.15
C THR A 100 -0.08 -11.63 8.68
N MET A 101 0.63 -10.80 7.93
CA MET A 101 0.77 -10.90 6.48
C MET A 101 2.19 -10.55 6.08
N ARG A 102 2.76 -11.30 5.13
CA ARG A 102 4.07 -11.06 4.55
C ARG A 102 3.92 -10.54 3.12
N ILE A 103 4.37 -9.31 2.90
CA ILE A 103 4.35 -8.63 1.60
C ILE A 103 5.80 -8.56 1.09
N SER A 104 6.08 -9.14 -0.07
CA SER A 104 7.38 -9.02 -0.73
C SER A 104 7.68 -7.57 -1.10
N LYS A 105 8.91 -7.12 -0.84
CA LYS A 105 9.34 -5.76 -1.22
C LYS A 105 9.53 -5.59 -2.72
N CYS A 106 9.82 -6.68 -3.43
CA CYS A 106 10.22 -6.62 -4.83
C CYS A 106 9.04 -6.43 -5.78
N ASP A 107 7.94 -7.13 -5.53
CA ASP A 107 6.78 -7.22 -6.42
C ASP A 107 5.44 -6.93 -5.71
N GLY A 108 5.46 -6.76 -4.38
CA GLY A 108 4.26 -6.59 -3.57
C GLY A 108 3.45 -7.88 -3.37
N ALA A 109 3.98 -9.04 -3.76
CA ALA A 109 3.30 -10.31 -3.62
C ALA A 109 3.09 -10.66 -2.14
N ILE A 110 1.87 -11.10 -1.80
CA ILE A 110 1.54 -11.60 -0.47
C ILE A 110 1.90 -13.09 -0.43
N SER A 111 2.97 -13.43 0.30
CA SER A 111 3.48 -14.81 0.37
C SER A 111 2.88 -15.62 1.53
N SER A 112 2.42 -14.94 2.57
CA SER A 112 1.68 -15.57 3.67
C SER A 112 0.69 -14.60 4.28
N MET A 113 -0.44 -15.13 4.75
CA MET A 113 -1.48 -14.39 5.43
C MET A 113 -2.15 -15.30 6.46
N HIS A 114 -2.19 -14.84 7.71
CA HIS A 114 -2.80 -15.54 8.83
C HIS A 114 -3.75 -14.60 9.57
N TRP A 115 -4.88 -15.17 9.99
CA TRP A 115 -5.88 -14.51 10.81
C TRP A 115 -6.09 -15.39 12.05
N GLN A 116 -5.85 -14.86 13.24
CA GLN A 116 -6.22 -15.59 14.45
C GLN A 116 -7.70 -15.26 14.77
N ARG A 117 -8.48 -16.24 15.20
CA ARG A 117 -9.90 -16.10 15.55
C ARG A 117 -10.14 -16.46 17.00
#